data_AF-A0A2R5FWD2-F1
#
_entry.id   AF-A0A2R5FWD2-F1
#
_cell.length_a   1.000
_cell.length_b   1.000
_cell.length_c   1.000
_cell.angle_alpha   90.00
_cell.angle_beta   90.00
_cell.angle_gamma   90.00
#
_symmetry.space_group_name_H-M   'P 1'
#
loop_
_entity.id
_entity.type
_entity.pdbx_description
1 polymer ?
#
loop_
_entity_poly.entity_id
_entity_poly.type
_entity_poly.pdbx_seq_one_letter_code
_entity_poly.pdbx_strand_id
1 'polypeptide(L)'
;MLIQGSCVVEQLLTREEAARQLEPSVGIRQFQKYLDLASLYLPEFEDFRDEDNGGLNGRAKLTNWHLPVLQRIRSYVLAKGSLKKVAIELKNHPEKFLGA
;
A
#
# COMPACT_ATOMS: atom_id res chain seq x y z
N MET A 1 -3.24 -14.30 -33.14
CA MET A 1 -2.83 -13.45 -32.00
C MET A 1 -3.73 -13.81 -30.84
N LEU A 2 -3.23 -14.59 -29.86
CA LEU A 2 -3.99 -14.87 -28.65
C LEU A 2 -3.78 -13.68 -27.71
N ILE A 3 -4.82 -12.87 -27.52
CA ILE A 3 -4.86 -11.90 -26.42
C ILE A 3 -5.00 -12.76 -25.16
N GLN A 4 -3.89 -13.07 -24.49
CA GLN A 4 -3.92 -13.63 -23.14
C GLN A 4 -4.37 -12.52 -22.18
N GLY A 5 -5.67 -12.27 -22.13
CA GLY A 5 -6.27 -11.44 -21.09
C GLY A 5 -6.26 -12.20 -19.77
N SER A 6 -5.25 -11.98 -18.93
CA SER A 6 -5.34 -12.39 -17.53
C SER A 6 -6.30 -11.45 -16.81
N CYS A 7 -7.56 -11.84 -16.68
CA CYS A 7 -8.49 -11.15 -15.78
C CYS A 7 -8.05 -11.46 -14.35
N VAL A 8 -7.33 -10.54 -13.72
CA VAL A 8 -7.02 -10.66 -12.30
C VAL A 8 -8.29 -10.32 -11.54
N VAL A 9 -8.87 -11.31 -10.85
CA VAL A 9 -10.05 -11.12 -10.02
C VAL A 9 -9.64 -10.44 -8.72
N GLU A 10 -10.51 -9.59 -8.18
CA GLU A 10 -10.31 -9.00 -6.85
C GLU A 10 -10.25 -10.11 -5.79
N GLN A 11 -9.20 -10.08 -5.00
CA GLN A 11 -8.97 -11.01 -3.89
C GLN A 11 -8.89 -10.20 -2.61
N LEU A 12 -9.77 -10.51 -1.65
CA LEU A 12 -9.68 -9.96 -0.30
C LEU A 12 -8.48 -10.58 0.41
N LEU A 13 -7.70 -9.74 1.08
CA LEU A 13 -6.49 -10.14 1.78
C LEU A 13 -6.57 -9.71 3.24
N THR A 14 -6.08 -10.58 4.13
CA THR A 14 -5.69 -10.13 5.47
C THR A 14 -4.44 -9.25 5.38
N ARG A 15 -4.22 -8.42 6.40
CA ARG A 15 -3.01 -7.58 6.47
C ARG A 15 -1.74 -8.45 6.56
N GLU A 16 -1.82 -9.59 7.22
CA GLU A 16 -0.75 -10.58 7.33
C GLU A 16 -0.41 -11.22 5.99
N GLU A 17 -1.42 -11.63 5.20
CA GLU A 17 -1.21 -12.18 3.86
C GLU A 17 -0.58 -11.13 2.93
N ALA A 18 -1.12 -9.91 2.92
CA ALA A 18 -0.58 -8.83 2.12
C ALA A 18 0.88 -8.51 2.49
N ALA A 19 1.22 -8.50 3.78
CA ALA A 19 2.59 -8.29 4.24
C ALA A 19 3.57 -9.37 3.75
N ARG A 20 3.10 -10.62 3.62
CA ARG A 20 3.88 -11.74 3.07
C ARG A 20 4.00 -11.68 1.54
N GLN A 21 2.99 -11.13 0.85
CA GLN A 21 2.99 -10.98 -0.61
C GLN A 21 3.86 -9.82 -1.11
N LEU A 22 4.24 -8.87 -0.24
CA LEU A 22 5.27 -7.90 -0.62
C LEU A 22 6.62 -8.58 -0.83
N GLU A 23 7.45 -8.04 -1.72
CA GLU A 23 8.73 -8.64 -2.09
C GLU A 23 9.92 -7.68 -1.88
N PRO A 24 10.90 -8.05 -1.04
CA PRO A 24 10.84 -9.07 0.02
C PRO A 24 9.70 -8.88 1.04
N SER A 25 9.22 -9.98 1.63
CA SER A 25 8.16 -9.94 2.65
C SER A 25 8.51 -9.04 3.83
N VAL A 26 7.52 -8.44 4.47
CA VAL A 26 7.71 -7.56 5.63
C VAL A 26 6.88 -8.01 6.83
N GLY A 27 7.29 -7.60 8.03
CA GLY A 27 6.49 -7.85 9.24
C GLY A 27 5.23 -6.98 9.28
N ILE A 28 4.19 -7.46 9.97
CA ILE A 28 2.87 -6.79 10.06
C ILE A 28 2.95 -5.34 10.53
N ARG A 29 3.82 -5.02 11.50
CA ARG A 29 4.03 -3.64 11.99
C ARG A 29 4.59 -2.72 10.91
N GLN A 30 5.48 -3.25 10.06
CA GLN A 30 6.07 -2.47 8.97
C GLN A 30 5.07 -2.29 7.83
N PHE A 31 4.28 -3.33 7.54
CA PHE A 31 3.16 -3.26 6.60
C PHE A 31 2.14 -2.20 7.01
N GLN A 32 1.70 -2.20 8.28
CA GLN A 32 0.76 -1.20 8.80
C GLN A 32 1.30 0.23 8.65
N LYS A 33 2.61 0.46 8.81
CA LYS A 33 3.21 1.78 8.55
C LYS A 33 3.14 2.20 7.08
N TYR A 34 3.24 1.25 6.14
CA TYR A 34 3.07 1.55 4.72
C TYR A 34 1.61 1.86 4.38
N LEU A 35 0.69 1.10 4.97
CA LEU A 35 -0.75 1.31 4.80
C LEU A 35 -1.19 2.65 5.38
N ASP A 36 -0.71 3.01 6.58
CA ASP A 36 -0.97 4.29 7.21
C ASP A 36 -0.45 5.45 6.35
N LEU A 37 0.77 5.31 5.82
CA LEU A 37 1.34 6.29 4.90
C LEU A 37 0.50 6.45 3.63
N ALA A 38 0.04 5.35 3.04
CA ALA A 38 -0.81 5.39 1.85
C ALA A 38 -2.13 6.11 2.17
N SER A 39 -2.79 5.76 3.28
CA SER A 39 -4.08 6.34 3.71
C SER A 39 -4.04 7.84 3.96
N LEU A 40 -2.86 8.40 4.27
CA LEU A 40 -2.69 9.84 4.52
C LEU A 40 -2.67 10.69 3.26
N TYR A 41 -2.35 10.12 2.11
CA TYR A 41 -1.89 10.90 0.96
C TYR A 41 -2.37 10.35 -0.39
N LEU A 42 -2.91 9.13 -0.44
CA LEU A 42 -3.39 8.51 -1.66
C LEU A 42 -4.92 8.32 -1.58
N PRO A 43 -5.70 8.91 -2.51
CA PRO A 43 -7.16 8.80 -2.50
C PRO A 43 -7.68 7.36 -2.51
N GLU A 44 -7.00 6.45 -3.22
CA GLU A 44 -7.36 5.01 -3.28
C GLU A 44 -7.27 4.31 -1.91
N PHE A 45 -6.66 4.95 -0.91
CA PHE A 45 -6.47 4.41 0.44
C PHE A 45 -7.25 5.19 1.51
N GLU A 46 -8.11 6.13 1.13
CA GLU A 46 -8.85 6.98 2.07
C GLU A 46 -9.70 6.15 3.05
N ASP A 47 -10.34 5.07 2.57
CA ASP A 47 -11.14 4.15 3.40
C ASP A 47 -10.35 3.49 4.55
N PHE A 48 -9.01 3.40 4.43
CA PHE A 48 -8.14 2.86 5.47
C PHE A 48 -7.87 3.87 6.58
N ARG A 49 -8.29 5.13 6.44
CA ARG A 49 -8.20 6.13 7.49
C ARG A 49 -9.46 6.12 8.34
N ASP A 50 -9.28 6.08 9.65
CA ASP A 50 -10.37 6.24 10.61
C ASP A 50 -10.59 7.74 10.84
N GLU A 51 -11.81 8.22 10.56
CA GLU A 51 -12.17 9.64 10.69
C GLU A 51 -12.19 10.12 12.16
N ASP A 52 -12.51 9.23 13.10
CA ASP A 52 -12.70 9.59 14.51
C ASP A 52 -11.37 9.74 15.24
N ASN A 53 -10.41 8.85 14.97
CA ASN A 53 -9.13 8.81 15.70
C ASN A 53 -7.90 9.11 14.83
N GLY A 54 -8.05 9.26 13.51
CA GLY A 54 -6.92 9.49 12.61
C GLY A 54 -5.92 8.34 12.61
N GLY A 55 -6.38 7.11 12.86
CA GLY A 55 -5.61 5.88 12.79
C GLY A 55 -5.99 5.06 11.57
N LEU A 56 -5.57 3.79 11.57
CA LEU A 56 -5.98 2.84 10.55
C LEU A 56 -7.34 2.24 10.85
N ASN A 57 -8.28 2.38 9.92
CA ASN A 57 -9.57 1.71 9.95
C ASN A 57 -9.39 0.19 9.83
N GLY A 58 -9.70 -0.53 10.90
CA GLY A 58 -9.62 -2.00 10.96
C GLY A 58 -10.65 -2.72 10.09
N ARG A 59 -11.69 -2.03 9.62
CA ARG A 59 -12.79 -2.59 8.82
C ARG A 59 -12.60 -2.41 7.31
N ALA A 60 -11.65 -1.57 6.91
CA ALA A 60 -11.34 -1.33 5.50
C ALA A 60 -10.88 -2.62 4.81
N LYS A 61 -11.44 -2.88 3.63
CA LYS A 61 -11.17 -4.11 2.87
C LYS A 61 -9.88 -3.96 2.09
N LEU A 62 -8.86 -4.71 2.51
CA LEU A 62 -7.63 -4.83 1.76
C LEU A 62 -7.78 -5.88 0.65
N THR A 63 -7.28 -5.54 -0.53
CA THR A 63 -7.35 -6.40 -1.72
C THR A 63 -6.01 -6.47 -2.44
N ASN A 64 -5.86 -7.43 -3.34
CA ASN A 64 -4.72 -7.53 -4.24
C ASN A 64 -4.45 -6.25 -5.07
N TRP A 65 -5.47 -5.44 -5.36
CA TRP A 65 -5.31 -4.16 -6.07
C TRP A 65 -4.50 -3.12 -5.30
N HIS A 66 -4.42 -3.23 -3.98
CA HIS A 66 -3.64 -2.32 -3.14
C HIS A 66 -2.15 -2.68 -3.10
N LEU A 67 -1.80 -3.93 -3.42
CA LEU A 67 -0.44 -4.44 -3.27
C LEU A 67 0.59 -3.71 -4.13
N PRO A 68 0.34 -3.35 -5.42
CA PRO A 68 1.32 -2.65 -6.24
C PRO A 68 1.79 -1.33 -5.62
N VAL A 69 0.86 -0.54 -5.06
CA VAL A 69 1.17 0.73 -4.41
C VAL A 69 1.97 0.49 -3.13
N LEU A 70 1.55 -0.46 -2.29
CA LEU A 70 2.25 -0.82 -1.05
C LEU A 70 3.66 -1.38 -1.32
N GLN A 71 3.79 -2.16 -2.39
CA GLN A 71 5.07 -2.68 -2.89
C GLN A 71 5.97 -1.54 -3.36
N ARG A 72 5.41 -0.53 -4.02
CA ARG A 72 6.17 0.65 -4.45
C ARG A 72 6.64 1.47 -3.26
N ILE A 73 5.77 1.77 -2.29
CA ILE A 73 6.15 2.43 -1.04
C ILE A 73 7.33 1.70 -0.38
N ARG A 74 7.21 0.38 -0.26
CA ARG A 74 8.27 -0.47 0.30
C ARG A 74 9.59 -0.36 -0.47
N SER A 75 9.58 -0.46 -1.79
CA SER A 75 10.79 -0.31 -2.62
C SER A 75 11.47 1.04 -2.42
N TYR A 76 10.68 2.11 -2.30
CA TYR A 76 11.20 3.44 -1.96
C TYR A 76 11.80 3.50 -0.55
N VAL A 77 11.21 2.81 0.42
CA VAL A 77 11.75 2.74 1.79
C VAL A 77 13.09 2.03 1.81
N LEU A 78 13.25 0.94 1.05
CA LEU A 78 14.54 0.27 0.88
C LEU A 78 15.56 1.17 0.21
N ALA A 79 15.20 1.83 -0.90
CA ALA A 79 16.12 2.68 -1.65
C ALA A 79 16.57 3.93 -0.87
N LYS A 80 15.66 4.55 -0.10
CA LYS A 80 15.94 5.77 0.66
C LYS A 80 16.44 5.51 2.09
N GLY A 81 16.31 4.27 2.58
CA GLY A 81 16.66 3.85 3.94
C GLY A 81 15.82 4.50 5.04
N SER A 82 14.68 5.14 4.72
CA SER A 82 13.90 5.89 5.71
C SER A 82 12.44 6.07 5.31
N LEU A 83 11.53 5.62 6.19
CA LEU A 83 10.10 5.85 6.05
C LEU A 83 9.76 7.35 6.03
N LYS A 84 10.46 8.18 6.81
CA LYS A 84 10.22 9.64 6.86
C LYS A 84 10.52 10.31 5.52
N LYS A 85 11.62 9.93 4.85
CA LYS A 85 11.96 10.45 3.52
C LYS A 85 10.92 10.05 2.47
N VAL A 86 10.35 8.85 2.60
CA VAL A 86 9.28 8.38 1.73
C VAL A 86 7.98 9.12 2.01
N ALA A 87 7.66 9.41 3.28
CA ALA A 87 6.51 10.23 3.64
C ALA A 87 6.54 11.63 3.01
N ILE A 88 7.70 12.29 3.05
CA ILE A 88 7.90 13.60 2.41
C ILE A 88 7.70 13.49 0.90
N GLU A 89 8.30 12.47 0.28
CA GLU A 89 8.14 12.24 -1.17
C GLU A 89 6.68 12.00 -1.54
N LEU A 90 6.00 11.14 -0.79
CA LEU A 90 4.64 10.72 -1.08
C LEU A 90 3.63 11.85 -0.86
N LYS A 91 3.88 12.73 0.11
CA LYS A 91 3.13 13.98 0.30
C LYS A 91 3.31 14.96 -0.87
N ASN A 92 4.53 15.10 -1.38
CA ASN A 92 4.85 16.10 -2.41
C ASN A 92 4.62 15.60 -3.84
N HIS A 93 4.73 14.30 -4.05
CA HIS A 93 4.71 13.62 -5.34
C HIS A 93 3.94 12.27 -5.26
N PRO A 94 2.64 12.29 -4.89
CA PRO A 94 1.85 11.07 -4.75
C PRO A 94 1.76 10.27 -6.06
N GLU A 95 1.81 10.94 -7.21
CA GLU A 95 1.79 10.34 -8.54
C GLU A 95 2.93 9.35 -8.79
N LYS A 96 4.07 9.51 -8.10
CA LYS A 96 5.19 8.56 -8.22
C LYS A 96 4.87 7.19 -7.60
N PHE A 97 3.84 7.11 -6.77
CA PHE A 97 3.43 5.91 -6.06
C PHE A 97 2.24 5.21 -6.70
N LEU A 98 1.50 5.93 -7.56
CA LEU A 98 0.37 5.41 -8.32
C LEU A 98 0.90 4.78 -9.63
N GLY A 99 0.39 3.60 -9.98
CA GLY A 99 0.63 2.99 -11.30
C GLY A 99 1.10 1.55 -11.27
N ALA A 100 0.26 0.66 -11.78
CA ALA A 100 0.61 -0.28 -12.83
C ALA A 100 -0.50 -0.18 -13.88
#